data_AF-A0A972MF55-F1
#
_entry.id   AF-A0A972MF55-F1
#
_cell.length_a   1.000
_cell.length_b   1.000
_cell.length_c   1.000
_cell.angle_alpha   90.00
_cell.angle_beta   90.00
_cell.angle_gamma   90.00
#
_symmetry.space_group_name_H-M   'P 1'
#
loop_
_entity.id
_entity.type
_entity.pdbx_description
1 polymer ?
#
loop_
_entity_poly.entity_id
_entity_poly.type
_entity_poly.pdbx_seq_one_letter_code
_entity_poly.pdbx_strand_id
1 'polypeptide(L)'
;MKKERILKKDWQEFLKKFNAEQQFRPVCVLVGGHEVCRDMPFLGLVYEPKKNDVEVIVGGIDIEHTAHLIHTLSSPRAIYVLRENGEVRGIEVQSAKDDNLVVEFIGPPEEAQRVKRELIEKIAYQLYERRGKEPGKALDDWLEAERIVELAAKMYV
;
A
#
# COMPACT_ATOMS: atom_id res chain seq x y z
N MET A 1 8.21 -3.58 20.20
CA MET A 1 7.43 -4.15 19.08
C MET A 1 7.23 -5.65 19.23
N LYS A 2 5.98 -6.13 19.25
CA LYS A 2 5.60 -7.55 19.29
C LYS A 2 5.40 -8.08 17.87
N LYS A 3 5.88 -9.29 17.57
CA LYS A 3 5.64 -9.98 16.30
C LYS A 3 4.60 -11.08 16.48
N GLU A 4 3.57 -11.09 15.65
CA GLU A 4 2.51 -12.09 15.65
C GLU A 4 2.52 -12.87 14.34
N ARG A 5 2.81 -14.17 14.41
CA ARG A 5 2.94 -15.02 13.21
C ARG A 5 1.58 -15.39 12.63
N ILE A 6 1.45 -15.27 11.32
CA ILE A 6 0.27 -15.73 10.58
C ILE A 6 0.52 -17.13 10.02
N LEU A 7 -0.44 -18.04 10.21
CA LEU A 7 -0.35 -19.39 9.68
C LEU A 7 -0.44 -19.37 8.15
N LYS A 8 0.35 -20.23 7.49
CA LYS A 8 0.46 -20.24 6.02
C LYS A 8 -0.88 -20.43 5.29
N LYS A 9 -1.76 -21.27 5.85
CA LYS A 9 -3.11 -21.51 5.31
C LYS A 9 -4.00 -20.26 5.29
N ASP A 10 -3.69 -19.28 6.14
CA ASP A 10 -4.51 -18.08 6.33
C ASP A 10 -3.92 -16.87 5.60
N TRP A 11 -2.75 -16.99 4.95
CA TRP A 11 -2.04 -15.84 4.35
C TRP A 11 -2.88 -15.03 3.37
N GLN A 12 -3.58 -15.67 2.43
CA GLN A 12 -4.34 -14.92 1.42
C GLN A 12 -5.50 -14.15 2.04
N GLU A 13 -6.30 -14.78 2.90
CA GLU A 13 -7.42 -14.11 3.57
C GLU A 13 -6.93 -13.03 4.54
N PHE A 14 -5.83 -13.30 5.26
CA PHE A 14 -5.21 -12.34 6.15
C PHE A 14 -4.73 -11.10 5.39
N LEU A 15 -3.96 -11.27 4.30
CA LEU A 15 -3.46 -10.16 3.51
C LEU A 15 -4.59 -9.33 2.90
N LYS A 16 -5.67 -9.97 2.45
CA LYS A 16 -6.86 -9.25 1.96
C LYS A 16 -7.45 -8.30 3.02
N LYS A 17 -7.67 -8.79 4.24
CA LYS A 17 -8.20 -7.98 5.35
C LYS A 17 -7.19 -6.92 5.79
N PHE A 18 -5.92 -7.30 5.90
CA PHE A 18 -4.84 -6.40 6.26
C PHE A 18 -4.73 -5.23 5.27
N ASN A 19 -4.77 -5.50 3.97
CA ASN A 19 -4.73 -4.47 2.95
C ASN A 19 -5.93 -3.51 3.10
N ALA A 20 -7.14 -4.04 3.24
CA ALA A 20 -8.35 -3.22 3.39
C ALA A 20 -8.31 -2.29 4.61
N GLU A 21 -7.71 -2.73 5.72
CA GLU A 21 -7.61 -1.93 6.95
C GLU A 21 -6.46 -0.92 6.95
N GLN A 22 -5.40 -1.18 6.18
CA GLN A 22 -4.15 -0.41 6.27
C GLN A 22 -3.86 0.46 5.03
N GLN A 23 -4.73 0.42 4.02
CA GLN A 23 -4.59 1.20 2.80
C GLN A 23 -4.39 2.70 3.05
N PHE A 24 -3.60 3.33 2.17
CA PHE A 24 -3.19 4.73 2.17
C PHE A 24 -2.36 5.19 3.37
N ARG A 25 -2.06 4.32 4.34
CA ARG A 25 -1.08 4.65 5.38
C ARG A 25 0.28 4.90 4.72
N PRO A 26 0.98 6.00 5.04
CA PRO A 26 2.33 6.20 4.55
C PRO A 26 3.25 5.12 5.11
N VAL A 27 4.15 4.59 4.28
CA VAL A 27 5.04 3.49 4.67
C VAL A 27 6.52 3.78 4.49
N CYS A 28 7.33 3.10 5.28
CA CYS A 28 8.73 2.81 5.02
C CYS A 28 8.85 1.33 4.65
N VAL A 29 9.36 1.03 3.45
CA VAL A 29 9.61 -0.34 3.00
C VAL A 29 11.10 -0.62 3.12
N LEU A 30 11.44 -1.70 3.82
CA LEU A 30 12.80 -2.15 4.09
C LEU A 30 13.02 -3.54 3.47
N VAL A 31 14.13 -3.74 2.78
CA VAL A 31 14.59 -5.05 2.29
C VAL A 31 15.98 -5.29 2.85
N GLY A 32 16.17 -6.37 3.62
CA GLY A 32 17.46 -6.64 4.29
C GLY A 32 17.85 -5.58 5.32
N GLY A 33 16.89 -4.77 5.78
CA GLY A 33 17.12 -3.61 6.64
C GLY A 33 17.48 -2.32 5.89
N HIS A 34 17.55 -2.35 4.56
CA HIS A 34 17.78 -1.17 3.72
C HIS A 34 16.47 -0.58 3.22
N GLU A 35 16.32 0.74 3.34
CA GLU A 35 15.17 1.46 2.81
C GLU A 35 15.14 1.44 1.29
N VAL A 36 14.01 0.99 0.74
CA VAL A 36 13.75 0.97 -0.71
C VAL A 36 12.66 1.97 -1.10
N CYS A 37 11.82 2.38 -0.15
CA CYS A 37 10.71 3.31 -0.39
C CYS A 37 10.29 3.94 0.95
N ARG A 38 9.95 5.24 0.94
CA ARG A 38 9.48 5.97 2.13
C ARG A 38 8.39 6.97 1.75
N ASP A 39 7.48 7.21 2.70
CA ASP A 39 6.41 8.21 2.63
C ASP A 39 5.44 8.01 1.45
N MET A 40 5.36 6.77 0.97
CA MET A 40 4.46 6.38 -0.09
C MET A 40 3.18 5.77 0.50
N PRO A 41 2.00 6.08 -0.06
CA PRO A 41 0.75 5.43 0.31
C PRO A 41 0.80 3.92 0.08
N PHE A 42 0.55 3.15 1.13
CA PHE A 42 0.43 1.70 1.04
C PHE A 42 -0.83 1.28 0.29
N LEU A 43 -0.72 0.38 -0.68
CA LEU A 43 -1.88 -0.18 -1.37
C LEU A 43 -2.14 -1.64 -1.02
N GLY A 44 -1.09 -2.43 -0.81
CA GLY A 44 -1.23 -3.81 -0.36
C GLY A 44 0.04 -4.66 -0.43
N LEU A 45 -0.04 -5.85 0.16
CA LEU A 45 0.81 -6.98 -0.20
C LEU A 45 -0.04 -8.09 -0.83
N VAL A 46 0.50 -8.76 -1.84
CA VAL A 46 -0.16 -9.88 -2.52
C VAL A 46 0.74 -11.10 -2.43
N TYR A 47 0.21 -12.19 -1.89
CA TYR A 47 0.87 -13.50 -1.96
C TYR A 47 0.33 -14.29 -3.14
N GLU A 48 1.19 -14.65 -4.10
CA GLU A 48 0.80 -15.45 -5.26
C GLU A 48 1.23 -16.91 -5.14
N PRO A 49 0.31 -17.85 -4.80
CA PRO A 49 0.68 -19.22 -4.47
C PRO A 49 1.34 -19.99 -5.61
N LYS A 50 1.02 -19.65 -6.86
CA LYS A 50 1.56 -20.32 -8.05
C LYS A 50 3.04 -19.99 -8.27
N LYS A 51 3.42 -18.73 -8.05
CA LYS A 51 4.81 -18.26 -8.14
C LYS A 51 5.56 -18.44 -6.82
N ASN A 52 4.82 -18.56 -5.71
CA ASN A 52 5.33 -18.60 -4.35
C ASN A 52 6.20 -17.37 -4.06
N ASP A 53 5.62 -16.20 -4.27
CA ASP A 53 6.20 -14.88 -3.99
C ASP A 53 5.20 -13.98 -3.24
N VAL A 54 5.74 -12.94 -2.63
CA VAL A 54 4.96 -11.82 -2.06
C VAL A 54 5.38 -10.54 -2.77
N GLU A 55 4.41 -9.85 -3.34
CA GLU A 55 4.58 -8.56 -4.00
C GLU A 55 4.15 -7.43 -3.04
N VAL A 56 4.89 -6.32 -3.02
CA VAL A 56 4.54 -5.11 -2.26
C VAL A 56 4.17 -4.00 -3.22
N ILE A 57 2.98 -3.46 -3.02
CA ILE A 57 2.43 -2.40 -3.84
C ILE A 57 2.23 -1.15 -2.98
N VAL A 58 2.88 -0.08 -3.41
CA VAL A 58 2.61 1.28 -2.95
C VAL A 58 2.03 2.07 -4.12
N GLY A 59 1.49 3.26 -3.90
CA GLY A 59 0.92 4.01 -5.01
C GLY A 59 0.54 5.41 -4.64
N GLY A 60 -0.21 6.05 -5.52
CA GLY A 60 -0.73 7.38 -5.24
C GLY A 60 0.30 8.49 -5.39
N ILE A 61 1.18 8.42 -6.40
CA ILE A 61 2.00 9.57 -6.75
C ILE A 61 1.18 10.52 -7.62
N ASP A 62 0.54 10.01 -8.67
CA ASP A 62 -0.21 10.79 -9.63
C ASP A 62 -1.15 9.91 -10.47
N ILE A 63 -1.81 10.48 -11.47
CA ILE A 63 -2.76 9.79 -12.36
C ILE A 63 -2.14 8.68 -13.23
N GLU A 64 -0.85 8.74 -13.54
CA GLU A 64 -0.12 7.70 -14.30
C GLU A 64 0.48 6.64 -13.36
N HIS A 65 0.64 7.02 -12.10
CA HIS A 65 1.42 6.34 -11.07
C HIS A 65 0.53 6.05 -9.86
N THR A 66 -0.62 5.44 -10.15
CA THR A 66 -1.66 5.13 -9.16
C THR A 66 -1.32 3.89 -8.34
N ALA A 67 -0.54 2.95 -8.88
CA ALA A 67 -0.02 1.77 -8.19
C ALA A 67 1.36 1.35 -8.75
N HIS A 68 2.26 0.93 -7.87
CA HIS A 68 3.64 0.57 -8.15
C HIS A 68 4.06 -0.67 -7.37
N LEU A 69 4.49 -1.70 -8.11
CA LEU A 69 5.23 -2.80 -7.54
C LEU A 69 6.63 -2.30 -7.13
N ILE A 70 6.89 -2.24 -5.82
CA ILE A 70 8.19 -1.80 -5.28
C ILE A 70 9.15 -2.96 -5.13
N HIS A 71 8.65 -4.13 -4.74
CA HIS A 71 9.48 -5.29 -4.50
C HIS A 71 8.70 -6.59 -4.63
N THR A 72 9.39 -7.64 -5.07
CA THR A 72 8.89 -9.02 -5.08
C THR A 72 9.83 -9.87 -4.26
N LEU A 73 9.32 -10.46 -3.17
CA LEU A 73 10.03 -11.39 -2.32
C LEU A 73 9.66 -12.82 -2.69
N SER A 74 10.62 -13.59 -3.18
CA SER A 74 10.46 -14.98 -3.57
C SER A 74 10.54 -15.92 -2.36
N SER A 75 9.90 -17.09 -2.44
CA SER A 75 10.00 -18.15 -1.42
C SER A 75 9.69 -17.69 0.02
N PRO A 76 8.54 -17.03 0.26
CA PRO A 76 8.13 -16.60 1.60
C PRO A 76 7.95 -17.82 2.51
N ARG A 77 8.51 -17.74 3.72
CA ARG A 77 8.44 -18.80 4.74
C ARG A 77 7.61 -18.41 5.95
N ALA A 78 7.47 -17.12 6.22
CA ALA A 78 6.70 -16.62 7.35
C ALA A 78 6.23 -15.17 7.09
N ILE A 79 5.02 -14.88 7.56
CA ILE A 79 4.45 -13.53 7.63
C ILE A 79 4.20 -13.21 9.10
N TYR A 80 4.60 -12.02 9.52
CA TYR A 80 4.40 -11.51 10.87
C TYR A 80 3.72 -10.15 10.83
N VAL A 81 2.69 -9.95 11.65
CA VAL A 81 2.18 -8.62 11.95
C VAL A 81 3.02 -8.02 13.06
N LEU A 82 3.44 -6.77 12.85
CA LEU A 82 4.19 -5.99 13.81
C LEU A 82 3.22 -5.11 14.59
N ARG A 83 3.18 -5.29 15.91
CA ARG A 83 2.33 -4.50 16.80
C ARG A 83 3.11 -3.75 17.86
N GLU A 84 2.60 -2.60 18.24
CA GLU A 84 3.09 -1.82 19.37
C GLU A 84 1.89 -1.21 20.11
N ASN A 85 1.80 -1.45 21.42
CA ASN A 85 0.68 -1.00 22.25
C ASN A 85 -0.71 -1.41 21.71
N GLY A 86 -0.78 -2.56 21.02
CA GLY A 86 -2.01 -3.08 20.39
C GLY A 86 -2.23 -2.61 18.95
N GLU A 87 -1.61 -1.52 18.54
CA GLU A 87 -1.72 -0.95 17.19
C GLU A 87 -0.84 -1.69 16.18
N VAL A 88 -1.31 -1.78 14.94
CA VAL A 88 -0.52 -2.31 13.82
C VAL A 88 0.51 -1.26 13.41
N ARG A 89 1.80 -1.61 13.54
CA ARG A 89 2.94 -0.82 13.10
C ARG A 89 3.53 -1.28 11.77
N GLY A 90 3.18 -2.48 11.31
CA GLY A 90 3.68 -2.96 10.03
C GLY A 90 3.50 -4.45 9.84
N ILE A 91 4.20 -4.97 8.85
CA ILE A 91 4.23 -6.38 8.48
C ILE A 91 5.63 -6.77 8.03
N GLU A 92 6.08 -7.94 8.45
CA GLU A 92 7.35 -8.53 8.03
C GLU A 92 7.08 -9.83 7.28
N VAL A 93 7.75 -9.99 6.15
CA VAL A 93 7.76 -11.22 5.35
C VAL A 93 9.18 -11.74 5.32
N GLN A 94 9.36 -12.96 5.82
CA GLN A 94 10.64 -13.64 5.77
C GLN A 94 10.71 -14.54 4.55
N SER A 95 11.87 -14.59 3.92
CA SER A 95 12.15 -15.49 2.81
C SER A 95 13.12 -16.62 3.21
N ALA A 96 13.12 -17.69 2.43
CA ALA A 96 14.17 -18.70 2.45
C ALA A 96 15.30 -18.44 1.43
N LYS A 97 15.11 -17.48 0.51
CA LYS A 97 16.04 -17.19 -0.60
C LYS A 97 16.50 -15.74 -0.63
N ASP A 98 15.61 -14.83 -0.27
CA ASP A 98 15.84 -13.38 -0.32
C ASP A 98 16.02 -12.81 1.07
N ASP A 99 16.40 -11.54 1.14
CA ASP A 99 16.38 -10.79 2.38
C ASP A 99 14.95 -10.61 2.90
N ASN A 100 14.83 -10.39 4.21
CA ASN A 100 13.52 -10.11 4.81
C ASN A 100 12.98 -8.76 4.30
N LEU A 101 11.70 -8.76 4.02
CA LEU A 101 10.92 -7.58 3.67
C LEU A 101 10.19 -7.09 4.92
N VAL A 102 10.22 -5.79 5.18
CA VAL A 102 9.42 -5.13 6.23
C VAL A 102 8.71 -3.95 5.61
N VAL A 103 7.41 -3.84 5.86
CA VAL A 103 6.61 -2.64 5.57
C VAL A 103 6.20 -2.05 6.92
N GLU A 104 6.77 -0.91 7.26
CA GLU A 104 6.46 -0.16 8.47
C GLU A 104 5.52 1.00 8.16
N PHE A 105 4.48 1.19 8.95
CA PHE A 105 3.59 2.33 8.82
C PHE A 105 4.15 3.54 9.57
N ILE A 106 4.24 4.65 8.87
CA ILE A 106 4.68 5.94 9.39
C ILE A 106 3.46 6.64 9.97
N GLY A 107 3.58 7.13 11.19
CA GLY A 107 2.52 7.86 11.86
C GLY A 107 1.31 7.00 12.27
N PRO A 108 0.27 7.66 12.82
CA PRO A 108 -0.92 6.99 13.30
C PRO A 108 -1.90 6.66 12.14
N PRO A 109 -2.84 5.72 12.35
CA PRO A 109 -3.75 5.25 11.29
C PRO A 109 -4.62 6.35 10.65
N GLU A 110 -4.99 7.39 11.39
CA GLU A 110 -5.79 8.51 10.88
C GLU A 110 -5.13 9.27 9.73
N GLU A 111 -3.81 9.18 9.58
CA GLU A 111 -3.10 9.77 8.44
C GLU A 111 -3.54 9.18 7.10
N ALA A 112 -4.04 7.93 7.06
CA ALA A 112 -4.52 7.30 5.83
C ALA A 112 -5.60 8.12 5.12
N GLN A 113 -6.55 8.68 5.86
CA GLN A 113 -7.63 9.51 5.31
C GLN A 113 -7.08 10.81 4.71
N ARG A 114 -6.12 11.43 5.40
CA ARG A 114 -5.44 12.65 4.93
C ARG A 114 -4.68 12.36 3.63
N VAL A 115 -3.84 11.33 3.63
CA VAL A 115 -3.03 10.93 2.47
C VAL A 115 -3.92 10.57 1.27
N LYS A 116 -5.00 9.82 1.49
CA LYS A 116 -5.98 9.51 0.44
C LYS A 116 -6.59 10.79 -0.15
N ARG A 117 -6.98 11.75 0.69
CA ARG A 117 -7.57 13.02 0.24
C ARG A 117 -6.56 13.87 -0.55
N GLU A 118 -5.32 13.98 -0.07
CA GLU A 118 -4.24 14.70 -0.75
C GLU A 118 -3.96 14.10 -2.14
N LEU A 119 -4.01 12.77 -2.26
CA LEU A 119 -3.90 12.09 -3.55
C LEU A 119 -5.07 12.43 -4.49
N ILE A 120 -6.31 12.38 -3.99
CA ILE A 120 -7.49 12.74 -4.79
C ILE A 120 -7.37 14.18 -5.30
N GLU A 121 -6.98 15.11 -4.43
CA GLU A 121 -6.76 16.51 -4.79
C GLU A 121 -5.71 16.66 -5.88
N LYS A 122 -4.57 15.96 -5.75
CA LYS A 122 -3.49 15.98 -6.74
C LYS A 122 -3.96 15.43 -8.10
N ILE A 123 -4.65 14.31 -8.12
CA ILE A 123 -5.16 13.71 -9.37
C ILE A 123 -6.23 14.61 -10.00
N ALA A 124 -7.15 15.18 -9.21
CA ALA A 124 -8.17 16.11 -9.69
C ALA A 124 -7.52 17.35 -10.33
N TYR A 125 -6.46 17.89 -9.72
CA TYR A 125 -5.69 18.98 -10.30
C TYR A 125 -5.04 18.58 -11.64
N GLN A 126 -4.47 17.38 -11.74
CA GLN A 126 -3.88 16.90 -12.99
C GLN A 126 -4.93 16.69 -14.09
N LEU A 127 -6.13 16.22 -13.75
CA LEU A 127 -7.26 16.15 -14.68
C LEU A 127 -7.64 17.54 -15.20
N TYR A 128 -7.72 18.53 -14.31
CA TYR A 128 -7.92 19.94 -14.66
C TYR A 128 -6.85 20.48 -15.62
N GLU A 129 -5.58 20.17 -15.37
CA GLU A 129 -4.49 20.60 -16.26
C GLU A 129 -4.56 19.91 -17.63
N ARG A 130 -4.82 18.59 -17.66
CA ARG A 130 -4.91 17.81 -18.90
C ARG A 130 -6.04 18.26 -19.81
N ARG A 131 -7.16 18.72 -19.25
CA ARG A 131 -8.31 19.23 -20.02
C ARG A 131 -8.20 20.71 -20.40
N GLY A 132 -7.05 21.35 -20.16
CA GLY A 132 -6.80 22.73 -20.60
C GLY A 132 -7.31 23.80 -19.64
N LYS A 133 -7.44 23.49 -18.34
CA LYS A 133 -7.68 24.47 -17.28
C LYS A 133 -9.04 25.20 -17.34
N GLU A 134 -10.06 24.58 -17.94
CA GLU A 134 -11.40 25.16 -18.03
C GLU A 134 -12.11 25.21 -16.64
N PRO A 135 -12.69 26.35 -16.23
CA PRO A 135 -13.42 26.46 -14.97
C PRO A 135 -14.76 25.69 -14.99
N GLY A 136 -15.40 25.51 -13.83
CA GLY A 136 -16.76 24.94 -13.72
C GLY A 136 -16.85 23.40 -13.72
N LYS A 137 -15.71 22.71 -13.76
CA LYS A 137 -15.60 21.24 -13.85
C LYS A 137 -14.87 20.60 -12.66
N ALA A 138 -14.63 21.37 -11.61
CA ALA A 138 -13.88 20.91 -10.43
C ALA A 138 -14.54 19.71 -9.72
N LEU A 139 -15.87 19.67 -9.64
CA LEU A 139 -16.58 18.51 -9.06
C LEU A 139 -16.41 17.26 -9.92
N ASP A 140 -16.49 17.38 -11.24
CA ASP A 140 -16.30 16.26 -12.17
C ASP A 140 -14.88 15.70 -12.04
N ASP A 141 -13.86 16.57 -11.98
CA ASP A 141 -12.46 16.15 -11.79
C ASP A 141 -12.24 15.45 -10.44
N TRP A 142 -12.88 15.95 -9.38
CA TRP A 142 -12.80 15.34 -8.06
C TRP A 142 -13.40 13.94 -8.03
N LEU A 143 -14.62 13.78 -8.55
CA LEU A 143 -15.30 12.47 -8.59
C LEU A 143 -14.54 11.45 -9.45
N GLU A 144 -13.95 11.90 -10.56
CA GLU A 144 -13.11 11.03 -11.40
C GLU A 144 -11.81 10.65 -10.68
N ALA A 145 -11.17 11.57 -9.97
CA ALA A 145 -10.01 11.28 -9.14
C ALA A 145 -10.33 10.26 -8.03
N GLU A 146 -11.46 10.42 -7.33
CA GLU A 146 -11.94 9.43 -6.36
C GLU A 146 -12.10 8.04 -6.99
N ARG A 147 -12.72 7.98 -8.16
CA ARG A 147 -12.91 6.72 -8.91
C ARG A 147 -11.58 6.07 -9.26
N ILE A 148 -10.60 6.84 -9.74
CA ILE A 148 -9.26 6.36 -10.10
C ILE A 148 -8.56 5.78 -8.86
N VAL A 149 -8.54 6.53 -7.76
CA VAL A 149 -7.91 6.12 -6.49
C VAL A 149 -8.57 4.87 -5.92
N GLU A 150 -9.90 4.79 -5.94
CA GLU A 150 -10.63 3.62 -5.48
C GLU A 150 -10.39 2.39 -6.34
N LEU A 151 -10.34 2.54 -7.66
CA LEU A 151 -10.09 1.40 -8.55
C LEU A 151 -8.68 0.84 -8.33
N ALA A 152 -7.68 1.71 -8.19
CA ALA A 152 -6.31 1.28 -7.88
C ALA A 152 -6.25 0.52 -6.55
N ALA A 153 -6.91 1.01 -5.51
CA ALA A 153 -6.96 0.36 -4.21
C ALA A 153 -7.75 -0.98 -4.22
N LYS A 154 -8.88 -1.04 -4.94
CA LYS A 154 -9.73 -2.24 -5.05
C LYS A 154 -9.02 -3.45 -5.67
N MET A 155 -7.95 -3.24 -6.43
CA MET A 155 -7.17 -4.34 -7.01
C MET A 155 -6.44 -5.20 -5.96
N TYR A 156 -6.25 -4.68 -4.74
CA TYR A 156 -5.42 -5.32 -3.71
C TYR A 156 -6.21 -5.76 -2.47
N VAL A 157 -7.54 -5.74 -2.53
CA VAL A 157 -8.46 -6.05 -1.43
C VAL A 157 -9.60 -7.00 -1.80
#